data_AF-A0A8T4BS31-F1
#
_entry.id   AF-A0A8T4BS31-F1
#
_cell.length_a   1.000
_cell.length_b   1.000
_cell.length_c   1.000
_cell.angle_alpha   90.00
_cell.angle_beta   90.00
_cell.angle_gamma   90.00
#
_symmetry.space_group_name_H-M   'P 1'
#
loop_
_entity.id
_entity.type
_entity.pdbx_description
1 polymer ?
#
loop_
_entity_poly.entity_id
_entity_poly.type
_entity_poly.pdbx_seq_one_letter_code
_entity_poly.pdbx_strand_id
1 'polypeptide(L)'
;MPLLSLGTIIYGLAGFLYTQDILWLINFNPYIKYASDIYGQGSFYHYITHLPDVVGIVLYFLLLLGILHMIFSLLSSKTKISSDKLVLEIFLVYSIFFSFLIFYSFIWWKGLFLSGGQMRIMVSMVPLISLICLNGYNHLVKIFKNTIIRKSFHFIVLLFVILIPFIKYDFPIQLDPEQKLMKEVGEWYISSDYRGYMLYYFYPFLSYTANIDHFDSSKVRPLNTILYKEVSKDSIIIWDSFFGPTVSDVPLDFIKNNEDYILVKTFISEKERDIEEPEFEVYIFQKV
;
A
#
# COMPACT_ATOMS: atom_id res chain seq x y z
N MET A 1 -14.39 -2.29 -27.43
CA MET A 1 -14.42 -1.00 -26.71
C MET A 1 -13.73 0.08 -27.53
N PRO A 2 -14.47 0.89 -28.32
CA PRO A 2 -13.87 1.87 -29.23
C PRO A 2 -13.22 3.08 -28.54
N LEU A 3 -13.44 3.30 -27.23
CA LEU A 3 -12.96 4.47 -26.50
C LEU A 3 -11.75 4.22 -25.61
N LEU A 4 -11.21 2.99 -25.57
CA LEU A 4 -10.15 2.62 -24.61
C LEU A 4 -8.87 3.43 -24.83
N SER A 5 -8.53 3.74 -26.08
CA SER A 5 -7.36 4.54 -26.45
C SER A 5 -7.59 6.05 -26.36
N LEU A 6 -8.83 6.51 -26.27
CA LEU A 6 -9.15 7.94 -26.33
C LEU A 6 -8.52 8.70 -25.17
N GLY A 7 -8.57 8.15 -23.95
CA GLY A 7 -7.92 8.75 -22.79
C GLY A 7 -6.42 8.91 -22.98
N THR A 8 -5.74 7.83 -23.41
CA THR A 8 -4.30 7.84 -23.69
C THR A 8 -3.93 8.85 -24.79
N ILE A 9 -4.75 8.94 -25.85
CA ILE A 9 -4.54 9.89 -26.94
C ILE A 9 -4.71 11.33 -26.43
N ILE A 10 -5.78 11.63 -25.70
CA ILE A 10 -6.03 12.98 -25.15
C ILE A 10 -4.89 13.38 -24.21
N TYR A 11 -4.46 12.50 -23.32
CA TYR A 11 -3.36 12.78 -22.38
C TYR A 11 -2.00 12.90 -23.08
N GLY A 12 -1.75 12.09 -24.10
CA GLY A 12 -0.55 12.18 -24.94
C GLY A 12 -0.48 13.52 -25.68
N LEU A 13 -1.60 13.96 -26.27
CA LEU A 13 -1.70 15.26 -26.94
C LEU A 13 -1.57 16.43 -25.96
N ALA A 14 -2.19 16.34 -24.79
CA ALA A 14 -2.11 17.39 -23.77
C ALA A 14 -0.67 17.62 -23.30
N GLY A 15 0.07 16.55 -23.00
CA GLY A 15 1.48 16.71 -22.60
C GLY A 15 2.40 17.04 -23.75
N PHE A 16 2.11 16.61 -25.00
CA PHE A 16 2.89 17.01 -26.18
C PHE A 16 3.01 18.54 -26.31
N LEU A 17 1.98 19.30 -25.96
CA LEU A 17 2.02 20.77 -25.97
C LEU A 17 3.13 21.35 -25.05
N TYR A 18 3.50 20.62 -24.00
CA TYR A 18 4.51 21.05 -23.02
C TYR A 18 5.87 20.37 -23.22
N THR A 19 5.88 19.05 -23.41
CA THR A 19 7.10 18.22 -23.47
C THR A 19 7.64 18.04 -24.88
N GLN A 20 6.86 18.40 -25.92
CA GLN A 20 7.14 18.08 -27.32
C GLN A 20 7.27 16.57 -27.59
N ASP A 21 6.71 15.74 -26.72
CA ASP A 21 6.75 14.28 -26.80
C ASP A 21 5.36 13.68 -26.57
N ILE A 22 4.84 12.93 -27.55
CA ILE A 22 3.53 12.28 -27.46
C ILE A 22 3.53 11.15 -26.43
N LEU A 23 4.68 10.51 -26.21
CA LEU A 23 4.89 9.43 -25.24
C LEU A 23 5.46 9.97 -23.92
N TRP A 24 5.20 11.23 -23.61
CA TRP A 24 5.77 11.87 -22.43
C TRP A 24 5.44 11.15 -21.11
N LEU A 25 4.27 10.52 -21.01
CA LEU A 25 3.87 9.71 -19.85
C LEU A 25 4.81 8.52 -19.58
N ILE A 26 5.59 8.11 -20.58
CA ILE A 26 6.62 7.07 -20.49
C ILE A 26 7.98 7.74 -20.32
N ASN A 27 8.33 8.70 -21.20
CA ASN A 27 9.69 9.25 -21.26
C ASN A 27 10.01 10.24 -20.14
N PHE A 28 9.02 10.97 -19.62
CA PHE A 28 9.16 11.96 -18.56
C PHE A 28 8.57 11.49 -17.22
N ASN A 29 8.27 10.21 -17.09
CA ASN A 29 7.66 9.69 -15.87
C ASN A 29 8.67 9.70 -14.71
N PRO A 30 8.50 10.57 -13.68
CA PRO A 30 9.42 10.58 -12.56
C PRO A 30 9.38 9.26 -11.78
N TYR A 31 8.25 8.55 -11.83
CA TYR A 31 8.08 7.25 -11.19
C TYR A 31 8.82 6.12 -11.92
N ILE A 32 9.33 6.30 -13.14
CA ILE A 32 10.16 5.28 -13.80
C ILE A 32 11.64 5.45 -13.42
N LYS A 33 12.10 6.70 -13.26
CA LYS A 33 13.52 7.01 -13.07
C LYS A 33 14.04 6.77 -11.65
N TYR A 34 13.17 6.84 -10.63
CA TYR A 34 13.54 6.73 -9.21
C TYR A 34 12.90 5.54 -8.50
N ALA A 35 12.26 4.62 -9.24
CA ALA A 35 11.43 3.54 -8.69
C ALA A 35 12.17 2.54 -7.81
N SER A 36 13.30 2.04 -8.32
CA SER A 36 14.09 0.98 -7.68
C SER A 36 14.79 1.45 -6.42
N ASP A 37 15.14 2.73 -6.37
CA ASP A 37 16.06 3.26 -5.39
C ASP A 37 15.39 3.51 -4.03
N ILE A 38 14.05 3.62 -4.02
CA ILE A 38 13.25 3.89 -2.80
C ILE A 38 12.57 2.61 -2.28
N TYR A 39 11.89 1.85 -3.14
CA TYR A 39 11.04 0.72 -2.72
C TYR A 39 11.58 -0.66 -3.10
N GLY A 40 12.63 -0.72 -3.94
CA GLY A 40 13.21 -1.98 -4.39
C GLY A 40 12.33 -2.77 -5.36
N GLN A 41 12.51 -4.09 -5.33
CA GLN A 41 11.84 -5.06 -6.20
C GLN A 41 11.58 -6.36 -5.44
N GLY A 42 10.68 -7.21 -5.94
CA GLY A 42 10.39 -8.49 -5.31
C GLY A 42 10.06 -9.62 -6.29
N SER A 43 9.48 -10.70 -5.77
CA SER A 43 9.11 -11.85 -6.59
C SER A 43 7.93 -11.52 -7.52
N PHE A 44 7.95 -12.06 -8.75
CA PHE A 44 6.78 -12.03 -9.64
C PHE A 44 5.54 -12.67 -8.99
N TYR A 45 5.73 -13.68 -8.15
CA TYR A 45 4.64 -14.39 -7.48
C TYR A 45 4.13 -13.68 -6.21
N HIS A 46 4.72 -12.54 -5.83
CA HIS A 46 4.42 -11.83 -4.58
C HIS A 46 2.92 -11.62 -4.32
N TYR A 47 2.19 -11.10 -5.32
CA TYR A 47 0.75 -10.85 -5.15
C TYR A 47 -0.08 -12.13 -5.11
N ILE A 48 0.39 -13.22 -5.73
CA ILE A 48 -0.30 -14.51 -5.70
C ILE A 48 -0.14 -15.17 -4.32
N THR A 49 1.08 -15.11 -3.76
CA THR A 49 1.39 -15.73 -2.47
C THR A 49 0.71 -15.04 -1.30
N HIS A 50 0.60 -13.70 -1.36
CA HIS A 50 -0.02 -12.89 -0.31
C HIS A 50 -1.50 -12.58 -0.54
N LEU A 51 -2.09 -13.00 -1.67
CA LEU A 51 -3.52 -12.79 -1.93
C LEU A 51 -4.44 -13.31 -0.80
N PRO A 52 -4.16 -14.46 -0.14
CA PRO A 52 -4.95 -14.93 1.00
C PRO A 52 -5.00 -13.95 2.18
N ASP A 53 -4.01 -13.06 2.32
CA ASP A 53 -4.00 -12.03 3.37
C ASP A 53 -5.00 -10.91 3.09
N VAL A 54 -5.32 -10.67 1.82
CA VAL A 54 -6.29 -9.65 1.40
C VAL A 54 -7.70 -10.21 1.37
N VAL A 55 -7.88 -11.39 0.78
CA VAL A 55 -9.22 -11.95 0.53
C VAL A 55 -9.68 -12.92 1.61
N GLY A 56 -8.77 -13.42 2.44
CA GLY A 56 -9.03 -14.47 3.42
C GLY A 56 -8.95 -15.87 2.80
N ILE A 57 -8.46 -16.83 3.60
CA ILE A 57 -8.13 -18.18 3.12
C ILE A 57 -9.34 -18.93 2.53
N VAL A 58 -10.54 -18.76 3.11
CA VAL A 58 -11.77 -19.43 2.62
C VAL A 58 -12.18 -18.92 1.25
N LEU A 59 -12.19 -17.60 1.06
CA LEU A 59 -12.50 -17.00 -0.24
C LEU A 59 -11.40 -17.30 -1.25
N TYR A 60 -10.14 -17.37 -0.83
CA TYR A 60 -9.04 -17.79 -1.70
C TYR A 60 -9.24 -19.21 -2.25
N PHE A 61 -9.69 -20.17 -1.43
CA PHE A 61 -10.03 -21.50 -1.94
C PHE A 61 -11.19 -21.46 -2.96
N LEU A 62 -12.23 -20.68 -2.69
CA LEU A 62 -13.35 -20.51 -3.64
C LEU A 62 -12.91 -19.83 -4.94
N LEU A 63 -11.99 -18.87 -4.86
CA LEU A 63 -11.37 -18.22 -6.03
C LEU A 63 -10.65 -19.26 -6.90
N LEU A 64 -9.80 -20.11 -6.31
CA LEU A 64 -9.10 -21.17 -7.03
C LEU A 64 -10.08 -22.14 -7.70
N LEU A 65 -11.16 -22.52 -7.01
CA LEU A 65 -12.21 -23.37 -7.58
C LEU A 65 -12.94 -22.69 -8.75
N GLY A 66 -13.20 -21.38 -8.67
CA GLY A 66 -13.79 -20.61 -9.75
C GLY A 66 -12.89 -20.55 -10.98
N ILE A 67 -11.58 -20.31 -10.78
CA ILE A 67 -10.58 -20.34 -11.86
C ILE A 67 -10.50 -21.72 -12.49
N LEU A 68 -10.38 -22.79 -11.69
CA LEU A 68 -10.35 -24.16 -12.18
C LEU A 68 -11.61 -24.49 -12.98
N HIS A 69 -12.79 -24.09 -12.49
CA HIS A 69 -14.04 -24.28 -13.20
C HIS A 69 -14.03 -23.59 -14.57
N MET A 70 -13.58 -22.34 -14.64
CA MET A 70 -13.44 -21.62 -15.90
C MET A 70 -12.50 -22.35 -16.87
N ILE A 71 -11.35 -22.86 -16.40
CA ILE A 71 -10.41 -23.63 -17.24
C ILE A 71 -11.10 -24.90 -17.79
N PHE A 72 -11.76 -25.68 -16.94
CA PHE A 72 -12.45 -26.89 -17.39
C PHE A 72 -13.60 -26.59 -18.35
N SER A 73 -14.32 -25.48 -18.15
CA SER A 73 -15.38 -25.03 -19.05
C SER A 73 -14.84 -24.72 -20.45
N LEU A 74 -13.64 -24.15 -20.55
CA LEU A 74 -12.96 -23.88 -21.82
C LEU A 74 -12.46 -25.14 -22.53
N LEU A 75 -11.96 -26.12 -21.76
CA LEU A 75 -11.41 -27.37 -22.31
C LEU A 75 -12.49 -28.40 -22.66
N SER A 76 -13.67 -28.30 -22.03
CA SER A 76 -14.77 -29.24 -22.24
C SER A 76 -15.51 -28.96 -23.55
N SER A 77 -15.50 -29.93 -24.47
CA SER A 77 -16.24 -29.86 -25.74
C SER A 77 -17.77 -29.79 -25.60
N LYS A 78 -18.29 -30.09 -24.40
CA LYS A 78 -19.73 -30.01 -24.07
C LYS A 78 -20.19 -28.59 -23.79
N THR A 79 -19.27 -27.70 -23.43
CA THR A 79 -19.56 -26.29 -23.18
C THR A 79 -19.41 -25.56 -24.50
N LYS A 80 -20.53 -25.24 -25.14
CA LYS A 80 -20.49 -24.33 -26.29
C LYS A 80 -19.97 -22.99 -25.81
N ILE A 81 -18.70 -22.70 -26.12
CA ILE A 81 -18.05 -21.40 -25.91
C ILE A 81 -18.88 -20.26 -26.55
N SER A 82 -19.80 -20.58 -27.47
CA SER A 82 -20.73 -19.62 -28.08
C SER A 82 -21.87 -19.10 -27.18
N SER A 83 -21.93 -19.42 -25.89
CA SER A 83 -22.87 -18.72 -25.01
C SER A 83 -22.32 -17.32 -24.72
N ASP A 84 -23.01 -16.27 -25.18
CA ASP A 84 -22.61 -14.86 -24.99
C ASP A 84 -22.23 -14.55 -23.53
N LYS A 85 -22.87 -15.23 -22.58
CA LYS A 85 -22.60 -15.09 -21.13
C LYS A 85 -21.18 -15.54 -20.74
N LEU A 86 -20.71 -16.69 -21.22
CA LEU A 86 -19.38 -17.20 -20.89
C LEU A 86 -18.29 -16.28 -21.48
N VAL A 87 -18.50 -15.84 -22.72
CA VAL A 87 -17.60 -14.89 -23.39
C VAL A 87 -17.53 -13.58 -22.59
N LEU A 88 -18.68 -13.02 -22.21
CA LEU A 88 -18.73 -11.82 -21.38
C LEU A 88 -18.05 -12.01 -20.03
N GLU A 89 -18.28 -13.13 -19.34
CA GLU A 89 -17.62 -13.43 -18.06
C GLU A 89 -16.09 -13.52 -18.21
N ILE A 90 -15.61 -14.20 -19.26
CA ILE A 90 -14.17 -14.28 -19.57
C ILE A 90 -13.59 -12.88 -19.76
N PHE A 91 -14.17 -12.07 -20.65
CA PHE A 91 -13.61 -10.75 -20.98
C PHE A 91 -13.75 -9.73 -19.85
N LEU A 92 -14.87 -9.71 -19.13
CA LEU A 92 -15.17 -8.68 -18.15
C LEU A 92 -14.74 -9.04 -16.73
N VAL A 93 -14.55 -10.32 -16.42
CA VAL A 93 -14.17 -10.78 -15.08
C VAL A 93 -12.76 -11.34 -15.09
N TYR A 94 -12.55 -12.48 -15.77
CA TYR A 94 -11.26 -13.19 -15.70
C TYR A 94 -10.14 -12.41 -16.38
N SER A 95 -10.36 -11.87 -17.58
CA SER A 95 -9.34 -11.11 -18.30
C SER A 95 -8.93 -9.87 -17.52
N ILE A 96 -9.87 -9.11 -16.95
CA ILE A 96 -9.53 -7.92 -16.14
C ILE A 96 -8.76 -8.32 -14.89
N PHE A 97 -9.23 -9.35 -14.17
CA PHE A 97 -8.55 -9.86 -12.98
C PHE A 97 -7.11 -10.32 -13.27
N PHE A 98 -6.91 -11.16 -14.30
CA PHE A 98 -5.58 -11.66 -14.65
C PHE A 98 -4.68 -10.59 -15.24
N SER A 99 -5.20 -9.70 -16.09
CA SER A 99 -4.43 -8.58 -16.63
C SER A 99 -3.92 -7.68 -15.50
N PHE A 100 -4.77 -7.35 -14.53
CA PHE A 100 -4.39 -6.54 -13.38
C PHE A 100 -3.32 -7.25 -12.53
N LEU A 101 -3.57 -8.51 -12.15
CA LEU A 101 -2.65 -9.30 -11.34
C LEU A 101 -1.27 -9.44 -12.01
N ILE A 102 -1.24 -9.81 -13.29
CA ILE A 102 0.01 -9.97 -14.06
C ILE A 102 0.73 -8.63 -14.19
N PHE A 103 0.01 -7.55 -14.48
CA PHE A 103 0.60 -6.22 -14.62
C PHE A 103 1.29 -5.77 -13.33
N TYR A 104 0.63 -5.87 -12.18
CA TYR A 104 1.23 -5.47 -10.91
C TYR A 104 2.34 -6.43 -10.45
N SER A 105 2.20 -7.74 -10.69
CA SER A 105 3.29 -8.70 -10.50
C SER A 105 4.52 -8.35 -11.33
N PHE A 106 4.33 -7.96 -12.59
CA PHE A 106 5.43 -7.54 -13.46
C PHE A 106 6.08 -6.25 -12.99
N ILE A 107 5.28 -5.24 -12.62
CA ILE A 107 5.78 -3.96 -12.12
C ILE A 107 6.64 -4.15 -10.87
N TRP A 108 6.16 -4.93 -9.90
CA TRP A 108 6.90 -5.19 -8.67
C TRP A 108 8.16 -6.02 -8.91
N TRP A 109 8.08 -7.02 -9.79
CA TRP A 109 9.23 -7.83 -10.16
C TRP A 109 10.33 -7.02 -10.85
N LYS A 110 9.95 -6.01 -11.64
CA LYS A 110 10.88 -5.12 -12.33
C LYS A 110 11.25 -3.86 -11.53
N GLY A 111 10.69 -3.66 -10.34
CA GLY A 111 10.90 -2.44 -9.55
C GLY A 111 10.50 -1.17 -10.30
N LEU A 112 9.40 -1.21 -11.07
CA LEU A 112 8.93 -0.08 -11.87
C LEU A 112 7.90 0.78 -11.11
N PHE A 113 7.72 2.03 -11.55
CA PHE A 113 6.62 2.92 -11.12
C PHE A 113 6.52 3.17 -9.60
N LEU A 114 7.64 3.13 -8.86
CA LEU A 114 7.67 3.25 -7.39
C LEU A 114 6.68 2.29 -6.69
N SER A 115 6.45 1.12 -7.26
CA SER A 115 5.56 0.12 -6.67
C SER A 115 6.27 -0.57 -5.50
N GLY A 116 5.87 -0.30 -4.25
CA GLY A 116 6.42 -0.96 -3.06
C GLY A 116 5.78 -2.31 -2.70
N GLY A 117 5.32 -3.10 -3.68
CA GLY A 117 4.77 -4.44 -3.43
C GLY A 117 3.50 -4.46 -2.56
N GLN A 118 2.76 -3.36 -2.48
CA GLN A 118 1.77 -3.15 -1.43
C GLN A 118 0.47 -3.90 -1.72
N MET A 119 0.09 -4.83 -0.82
CA MET A 119 -1.07 -5.71 -1.04
C MET A 119 -2.41 -4.99 -1.14
N ARG A 120 -2.52 -3.77 -0.59
CA ARG A 120 -3.74 -2.96 -0.68
C ARG A 120 -4.18 -2.66 -2.11
N ILE A 121 -3.27 -2.70 -3.09
CA ILE A 121 -3.61 -2.48 -4.50
C ILE A 121 -4.58 -3.56 -4.99
N MET A 122 -4.44 -4.81 -4.49
CA MET A 122 -5.32 -5.92 -4.83
C MET A 122 -6.75 -5.75 -4.29
N VAL A 123 -6.98 -4.88 -3.30
CA VAL A 123 -8.32 -4.58 -2.76
C VAL A 123 -9.24 -4.04 -3.86
N SER A 124 -8.69 -3.30 -4.83
CA SER A 124 -9.45 -2.80 -5.98
C SER A 124 -10.09 -3.93 -6.82
N MET A 125 -9.52 -5.15 -6.77
CA MET A 125 -10.01 -6.31 -7.51
C MET A 125 -11.01 -7.16 -6.72
N VAL A 126 -11.30 -6.83 -5.46
CA VAL A 126 -12.23 -7.58 -4.60
C VAL A 126 -13.60 -7.83 -5.25
N PRO A 127 -14.22 -6.88 -5.98
CA PRO A 127 -15.49 -7.15 -6.68
C PRO A 127 -15.37 -8.27 -7.72
N LEU A 128 -14.31 -8.28 -8.53
CA LEU A 128 -14.08 -9.32 -9.54
C LEU A 128 -13.76 -10.66 -8.88
N ILE A 129 -12.92 -10.64 -7.86
CA ILE A 129 -12.60 -11.82 -7.04
C ILE A 129 -13.89 -12.41 -6.45
N SER A 130 -14.80 -11.57 -5.95
CA SER A 130 -16.07 -12.01 -5.37
C SER A 130 -16.95 -12.74 -6.40
N LEU A 131 -16.97 -12.29 -7.65
CA LEU A 131 -17.69 -12.98 -8.74
C LEU A 131 -17.06 -14.35 -9.05
N ILE A 132 -15.73 -14.42 -9.10
CA ILE A 132 -15.03 -15.70 -9.35
C ILE A 132 -15.23 -16.66 -8.17
N CYS A 133 -15.15 -16.17 -6.93
CA CYS A 133 -15.47 -16.93 -5.72
C CYS A 133 -16.90 -17.46 -5.74
N LEU A 134 -17.86 -16.61 -6.14
CA LEU A 134 -19.26 -17.02 -6.26
C LEU A 134 -19.43 -18.13 -7.32
N ASN A 135 -18.68 -18.06 -8.42
CA ASN A 135 -18.68 -19.13 -9.40
C ASN A 135 -18.17 -20.44 -8.78
N GLY A 136 -16.98 -20.42 -8.16
CA GLY A 136 -16.42 -21.59 -7.47
C GLY A 136 -17.37 -22.16 -6.40
N TYR A 137 -18.00 -21.28 -5.63
CA TYR A 137 -19.01 -21.63 -4.64
C TYR A 137 -20.23 -22.33 -5.25
N ASN A 138 -20.81 -21.76 -6.30
CA ASN A 138 -21.98 -22.32 -6.99
C ASN A 138 -21.68 -23.71 -7.55
N HIS A 139 -20.45 -23.97 -7.99
CA HIS A 139 -20.05 -25.29 -8.46
C HIS A 139 -19.90 -26.30 -7.33
N LEU A 140 -19.30 -25.91 -6.21
CA LEU A 140 -19.15 -26.78 -5.04
C LEU A 140 -20.51 -27.14 -4.43
N VAL A 141 -21.41 -26.17 -4.30
CA VAL A 141 -22.75 -26.37 -3.74
C VAL A 141 -23.59 -27.37 -4.54
N LYS A 142 -23.43 -27.44 -5.87
CA LYS A 142 -24.15 -28.38 -6.74
C LYS A 142 -23.82 -29.85 -6.45
N ILE A 143 -22.69 -30.13 -5.80
CA ILE A 143 -22.30 -31.49 -5.39
C ILE A 143 -23.26 -32.03 -4.32
N PHE A 144 -23.80 -31.16 -3.47
CA PHE A 144 -24.70 -31.53 -2.38
C PHE A 144 -26.15 -31.61 -2.86
N LYS A 145 -26.66 -32.84 -3.02
CA LYS A 145 -28.08 -33.10 -3.37
C LYS A 145 -29.04 -32.85 -2.21
N ASN A 146 -28.60 -33.07 -0.97
CA ASN A 146 -29.43 -32.92 0.23
C ASN A 146 -29.49 -31.45 0.70
N THR A 147 -30.70 -30.91 0.84
CA THR A 147 -30.95 -29.53 1.24
C THR A 147 -30.40 -29.18 2.63
N ILE A 148 -30.42 -30.10 3.59
CA ILE A 148 -29.90 -29.88 4.94
C ILE A 148 -28.38 -29.75 4.91
N ILE A 149 -27.70 -30.64 4.18
CA ILE A 149 -26.25 -30.58 3.98
C ILE A 149 -25.87 -29.26 3.29
N ARG A 150 -26.62 -28.88 2.24
CA ARG A 150 -26.40 -27.62 1.54
C ARG A 150 -26.55 -26.40 2.45
N LYS A 151 -27.63 -26.32 3.25
CA LYS A 151 -27.85 -25.22 4.21
C LYS A 151 -26.75 -25.17 5.27
N SER A 152 -26.34 -26.34 5.78
CA SER A 152 -25.25 -26.43 6.77
C SER A 152 -23.93 -25.95 6.17
N PHE A 153 -23.63 -26.33 4.92
CA PHE A 153 -22.46 -25.84 4.21
C PHE A 153 -22.49 -24.32 4.00
N HIS A 154 -23.63 -23.74 3.61
CA HIS A 154 -23.79 -22.27 3.51
C HIS A 154 -23.47 -21.60 4.84
N PHE A 155 -24.05 -22.10 5.93
CA PHE A 155 -23.84 -21.56 7.26
C PHE A 155 -22.37 -21.64 7.69
N ILE A 156 -21.71 -22.78 7.46
CA ILE A 156 -20.30 -22.99 7.82
C ILE A 156 -19.38 -22.05 7.03
N VAL A 157 -19.58 -21.91 5.73
CA VAL A 157 -18.77 -20.97 4.91
C VAL A 157 -18.95 -19.54 5.39
N LEU A 158 -20.19 -19.11 5.61
CA LEU A 158 -20.48 -17.76 6.11
C LEU A 158 -19.87 -17.52 7.49
N LEU A 159 -19.98 -18.49 8.39
CA LEU A 159 -19.39 -18.44 9.72
C LEU A 159 -17.88 -18.27 9.64
N PHE A 160 -17.17 -19.06 8.81
CA PHE A 160 -15.72 -18.92 8.69
C PHE A 160 -15.28 -17.62 8.02
N VAL A 161 -16.00 -17.14 7.00
CA VAL A 161 -15.71 -15.84 6.38
C VAL A 161 -15.80 -14.71 7.40
N ILE A 162 -16.77 -14.78 8.33
CA ILE A 162 -16.93 -13.79 9.39
C ILE A 162 -15.89 -13.97 10.50
N LEU A 163 -15.65 -15.20 10.97
CA LEU A 163 -14.81 -15.44 12.16
C LEU A 163 -13.30 -15.34 11.90
N ILE A 164 -12.82 -15.78 10.73
CA ILE A 164 -11.38 -15.86 10.46
C ILE A 164 -10.65 -14.51 10.64
N PRO A 165 -11.17 -13.37 10.16
CA PRO A 165 -10.52 -12.08 10.42
C PRO A 165 -10.31 -11.79 11.90
N PHE A 166 -11.29 -12.10 12.76
CA PHE A 166 -11.20 -11.87 14.21
C PHE A 166 -10.34 -12.90 14.95
N ILE A 167 -10.06 -14.05 14.33
CA ILE A 167 -9.14 -15.06 14.86
C ILE A 167 -7.70 -14.74 14.45
N LYS A 168 -7.52 -14.24 13.22
CA LYS A 168 -6.18 -13.97 12.64
C LYS A 168 -5.59 -12.66 13.16
N TYR A 169 -6.41 -11.64 13.38
CA TYR A 169 -5.96 -10.32 13.78
C TYR A 169 -6.41 -10.02 15.21
N ASP A 170 -5.45 -9.56 16.01
CA ASP A 170 -5.73 -9.06 17.35
C ASP A 170 -6.43 -7.71 17.24
N PHE A 171 -7.69 -7.67 17.66
CA PHE A 171 -8.47 -6.44 17.76
C PHE A 171 -8.63 -6.03 19.24
N PRO A 172 -8.45 -4.75 19.58
CA PRO A 172 -8.04 -3.64 18.70
C PRO A 172 -6.59 -3.77 18.26
N ILE A 173 -6.28 -3.25 17.06
CA ILE A 173 -4.92 -3.23 16.53
C ILE A 173 -4.03 -2.44 17.49
N GLN A 174 -2.99 -3.09 18.00
CA GLN A 174 -2.01 -2.48 18.89
C GLN A 174 -0.99 -1.66 18.09
N LEU A 175 -0.45 -0.60 18.70
CA LEU A 175 0.64 0.17 18.11
C LEU A 175 1.89 -0.70 18.02
N ASP A 176 2.55 -0.68 16.86
CA ASP A 176 3.88 -1.27 16.70
C ASP A 176 4.95 -0.46 17.47
N PRO A 177 6.18 -0.97 17.66
CA PRO A 177 7.23 -0.28 18.42
C PRO A 177 7.55 1.12 17.89
N GLU A 178 7.57 1.30 16.57
CA GLU A 178 7.82 2.58 15.91
C GLU A 178 6.70 3.59 16.24
N GLN A 179 5.45 3.17 16.14
CA GLN A 179 4.29 3.97 16.51
C GLN A 179 4.24 4.29 18.01
N LYS A 180 4.65 3.36 18.88
CA LYS A 180 4.79 3.62 20.32
C LYS A 180 5.83 4.73 20.56
N LEU A 181 6.99 4.65 19.93
CA LEU A 181 8.03 5.68 20.02
C LEU A 181 7.52 7.03 19.51
N MET A 182 6.85 7.06 18.35
CA MET A 182 6.28 8.29 17.79
C MET A 182 5.13 8.86 18.63
N LYS A 183 4.44 8.02 19.42
CA LYS A 183 3.49 8.47 20.42
C LYS A 183 4.21 9.20 21.56
N GLU A 184 5.31 8.65 22.07
CA GLU A 184 6.14 9.30 23.10
C GLU A 184 6.73 10.62 22.61
N VAL A 185 7.17 10.70 21.35
CA VAL A 185 7.65 11.93 20.71
C VAL A 185 6.54 13.00 20.69
N GLY A 186 5.32 12.62 20.30
CA GLY A 186 4.16 13.52 20.30
C GLY A 186 3.78 13.99 21.72
N GLU A 187 3.73 13.08 22.69
CA GLU A 187 3.46 13.39 24.09
C GLU A 187 4.53 14.30 24.71
N TRP A 188 5.80 14.09 24.35
CA TRP A 188 6.88 14.98 24.74
C TRP A 188 6.70 16.38 24.15
N TYR A 189 6.40 16.50 22.86
CA TYR A 189 6.18 17.81 22.24
C TYR A 189 5.06 18.57 22.95
N ILE A 190 3.93 17.90 23.21
CA ILE A 190 2.76 18.47 23.90
C ILE A 190 3.09 18.98 25.31
N SER A 191 4.02 18.31 26.01
CA SER A 191 4.41 18.61 27.39
C SER A 191 5.69 19.46 27.52
N SER A 192 6.39 19.71 26.41
CA SER A 192 7.63 20.48 26.39
C SER A 192 7.40 21.99 26.28
N ASP A 193 8.43 22.77 26.62
CA ASP A 193 8.47 24.23 26.40
C ASP A 193 8.47 24.62 24.92
N TYR A 194 8.66 23.64 24.03
CA TYR A 194 8.65 23.83 22.57
C TYR A 194 7.25 23.74 21.95
N ARG A 195 6.21 23.55 22.76
CA ARG A 195 4.84 23.51 22.26
C ARG A 195 4.49 24.81 21.55
N GLY A 196 3.97 24.69 20.32
CA GLY A 196 3.62 25.84 19.47
C GLY A 196 4.76 26.33 18.58
N TYR A 197 5.98 25.80 18.74
CA TYR A 197 7.06 26.04 17.79
C TYR A 197 6.70 25.41 16.44
N MET A 198 7.17 26.05 15.36
CA MET A 198 7.08 25.48 14.01
C MET A 198 7.82 24.13 13.99
N LEU A 199 7.16 23.10 13.44
CA LEU A 199 7.70 21.76 13.34
C LEU A 199 8.10 21.42 11.90
N TYR A 200 9.26 20.76 11.77
CA TYR A 200 9.74 20.17 10.53
C TYR A 200 9.93 18.66 10.72
N TYR A 201 9.10 17.86 10.05
CA TYR A 201 9.16 16.40 10.12
C TYR A 201 8.54 15.76 8.89
N PHE A 202 8.75 14.46 8.69
CA PHE A 202 8.10 13.72 7.61
C PHE A 202 7.12 12.65 8.11
N TYR A 203 7.37 12.07 9.30
CA TYR A 203 6.58 10.98 9.86
C TYR A 203 5.07 11.32 10.02
N PRO A 204 4.13 10.71 9.25
CA PRO A 204 2.73 11.14 9.23
C PRO A 204 1.96 10.97 10.54
N PHE A 205 2.25 9.91 11.31
CA PHE A 205 1.54 9.64 12.57
C PHE A 205 1.81 10.70 13.65
N LEU A 206 2.90 11.47 13.52
CA LEU A 206 3.28 12.47 14.51
C LEU A 206 2.24 13.59 14.63
N SER A 207 1.60 14.01 13.54
CA SER A 207 0.56 15.04 13.57
C SER A 207 -0.59 14.62 14.50
N TYR A 208 -0.95 13.33 14.44
CA TYR A 208 -1.98 12.76 15.29
C TYR A 208 -1.53 12.72 16.76
N THR A 209 -0.34 12.20 17.04
CA THR A 209 0.15 12.04 18.43
C THR A 209 0.48 13.38 19.10
N ALA A 210 0.93 14.37 18.32
CA ALA A 210 1.21 15.73 18.78
C ALA A 210 -0.03 16.64 18.83
N ASN A 211 -1.19 16.16 18.36
CA ASN A 211 -2.44 16.92 18.24
C ASN A 211 -2.26 18.24 17.46
N ILE A 212 -1.67 18.14 16.27
CA ILE A 212 -1.41 19.26 15.36
C ILE A 212 -2.08 18.97 14.01
N ASP A 213 -2.70 19.99 13.43
CA ASP A 213 -3.17 19.90 12.05
C ASP A 213 -1.97 19.84 11.09
N HIS A 214 -1.80 18.70 10.43
CA HIS A 214 -0.74 18.48 9.43
C HIS A 214 -0.81 19.47 8.26
N PHE A 215 -2.01 19.97 7.95
CA PHE A 215 -2.24 20.88 6.82
C PHE A 215 -2.05 22.35 7.19
N ASP A 216 -1.85 22.66 8.47
CA ASP A 216 -1.55 24.02 8.91
C ASP A 216 -0.07 24.36 8.66
N SER A 217 0.18 24.93 7.48
CA SER A 217 1.52 25.34 7.03
C SER A 217 2.19 26.42 7.90
N SER A 218 1.44 27.04 8.82
CA SER A 218 1.98 27.98 9.81
C SER A 218 2.57 27.27 11.05
N LYS A 219 2.27 25.98 11.23
CA LYS A 219 2.75 25.15 12.36
C LYS A 219 3.62 23.98 11.93
N VAL A 220 3.41 23.44 10.73
CA VAL A 220 4.10 22.25 10.25
C VAL A 220 4.60 22.45 8.83
N ARG A 221 5.81 21.98 8.56
CA ARG A 221 6.36 21.81 7.21
C ARG A 221 7.01 20.44 7.06
N PRO A 222 6.95 19.82 5.87
CA PRO A 222 7.68 18.59 5.62
C PRO A 222 9.18 18.86 5.72
N LEU A 223 9.91 18.00 6.44
CA LEU A 223 11.37 18.00 6.39
C LEU A 223 11.81 17.53 5.00
N ASN A 224 12.65 18.32 4.33
CA ASN A 224 13.31 17.92 3.07
C ASN A 224 14.58 18.75 2.82
N THR A 225 15.41 18.30 1.87
CA THR A 225 16.69 18.92 1.51
C THR A 225 16.60 20.36 1.04
N ILE A 226 15.45 20.80 0.53
CA ILE A 226 15.24 22.18 0.07
C ILE A 226 14.98 23.08 1.28
N LEU A 227 14.15 22.61 2.21
CA LEU A 227 13.66 23.40 3.34
C LEU A 227 14.59 23.38 4.56
N TYR A 228 15.52 22.43 4.72
CA TYR A 228 16.39 22.40 5.91
C TYR A 228 17.28 23.66 6.04
N LYS A 229 17.60 24.31 4.92
CA LYS A 229 18.38 25.56 4.92
C LYS A 229 17.53 26.78 5.31
N GLU A 230 16.21 26.70 5.08
CA GLU A 230 15.24 27.76 5.30
C GLU A 230 14.43 27.58 6.60
N VAL A 231 14.87 26.66 7.46
CA VAL A 231 14.26 26.44 8.77
C VAL A 231 14.28 27.75 9.55
N SER A 232 13.15 28.15 10.12
CA SER A 232 13.06 29.40 10.87
C SER A 232 13.78 29.29 12.21
N LYS A 233 14.37 30.37 12.71
CA LYS A 233 14.89 30.43 14.09
C LYS A 233 13.76 30.08 15.07
N ASP A 234 14.08 29.41 16.18
CA ASP A 234 13.12 28.96 17.18
C ASP A 234 12.08 28.00 16.59
N SER A 235 12.54 27.04 15.78
CA SER A 235 11.73 25.93 15.29
C SER A 235 12.37 24.60 15.65
N ILE A 236 11.57 23.53 15.55
CA ILE A 236 11.95 22.19 15.93
C ILE A 236 11.97 21.29 14.71
N ILE A 237 13.09 20.61 14.51
CA ILE A 237 13.21 19.51 13.56
C ILE A 237 13.03 18.20 14.35
N ILE A 238 12.12 17.36 13.89
CA ILE A 238 11.94 15.99 14.38
C ILE A 238 12.37 15.08 13.23
N TRP A 239 13.59 14.58 13.33
CA TRP A 239 14.21 13.69 12.35
C TRP A 239 14.04 12.25 12.79
N ASP A 240 13.58 11.38 11.89
CA ASP A 240 13.46 9.93 12.12
C ASP A 240 14.36 9.13 11.17
N SER A 241 14.85 7.98 11.65
CA SER A 241 15.84 7.16 10.92
C SER A 241 15.30 6.49 9.66
N PHE A 242 13.98 6.42 9.49
CA PHE A 242 13.36 5.86 8.30
C PHE A 242 13.18 6.92 7.20
N PHE A 243 12.35 7.93 7.41
CA PHE A 243 11.99 8.93 6.40
C PHE A 243 13.05 10.02 6.23
N GLY A 244 13.87 10.29 7.25
CA GLY A 244 14.94 11.29 7.18
C GLY A 244 15.89 11.08 5.99
N PRO A 245 16.60 9.94 5.91
CA PRO A 245 17.52 9.68 4.81
C PRO A 245 16.80 9.25 3.52
N THR A 246 15.68 8.53 3.59
CA THR A 246 15.08 7.89 2.40
C THR A 246 14.13 8.79 1.62
N VAL A 247 13.33 9.62 2.30
CA VAL A 247 12.29 10.43 1.66
C VAL A 247 12.57 11.92 1.76
N SER A 248 13.11 12.36 2.90
CA SER A 248 13.47 13.76 3.11
C SER A 248 14.82 14.11 2.47
N ASP A 249 15.66 13.11 2.18
CA ASP A 249 17.04 13.27 1.69
C ASP A 249 17.87 14.20 2.60
N VAL A 250 17.63 14.08 3.92
CA VAL A 250 18.36 14.78 4.98
C VAL A 250 19.04 13.74 5.86
N PRO A 251 20.32 13.41 5.61
CA PRO A 251 21.11 12.58 6.51
C PRO A 251 21.22 13.22 7.89
N LEU A 252 21.25 12.40 8.95
CA LEU A 252 21.35 12.89 10.33
C LEU A 252 22.56 13.82 10.55
N ASP A 253 23.68 13.49 9.90
CA ASP A 253 24.93 14.25 9.98
C ASP A 253 24.80 15.68 9.42
N PHE A 254 23.84 15.96 8.53
CA PHE A 254 23.60 17.31 8.03
C PHE A 254 23.07 18.24 9.10
N ILE A 255 22.31 17.70 10.05
CA ILE A 255 21.77 18.46 11.18
C ILE A 255 22.77 18.42 12.35
N LYS A 256 23.33 17.25 12.68
CA LYS A 256 24.28 17.10 13.80
C LYS A 256 25.56 17.93 13.65
N ASN A 257 26.06 18.11 12.43
CA ASN A 257 27.30 18.86 12.19
C ASN A 257 27.08 20.36 11.94
N ASN A 258 25.84 20.84 12.05
CA ASN A 258 25.52 22.24 11.81
C ASN A 258 25.33 22.98 13.15
N GLU A 259 26.16 24.01 13.37
CA GLU A 259 26.21 24.80 14.61
C GLU A 259 24.91 25.57 14.89
N ASP A 260 24.06 25.80 13.87
CA ASP A 260 22.76 26.45 14.02
C ASP A 260 21.72 25.55 14.70
N TYR A 261 22.04 24.28 14.97
CA TYR A 261 21.13 23.31 15.56
C TYR A 261 21.66 22.76 16.89
N ILE A 262 20.78 22.75 17.89
CA ILE A 262 21.04 22.16 19.20
C ILE A 262 20.21 20.89 19.33
N LEU A 263 20.86 19.77 19.66
CA LEU A 263 20.16 18.54 20.01
C LEU A 263 19.40 18.73 21.33
N VAL A 264 18.08 18.60 21.27
CA VAL A 264 17.18 18.77 22.42
C VAL A 264 16.88 17.44 23.09
N LYS A 265 16.58 16.41 22.29
CA LYS A 265 16.16 15.09 22.80
C LYS A 265 16.39 13.99 21.77
N THR A 266 16.53 12.76 22.27
CA THR A 266 16.60 11.54 21.45
C THR A 266 15.64 10.51 22.00
N PHE A 267 14.99 9.78 21.10
CA PHE A 267 14.15 8.62 21.37
C PHE A 267 14.66 7.45 20.55
N ILE A 268 14.81 6.28 21.17
CA ILE A 268 15.30 5.06 20.51
C ILE A 268 14.30 3.97 20.86
N SER A 269 13.79 3.25 19.85
CA SER A 269 12.85 2.16 20.08
C SER A 269 13.53 1.04 20.89
N GLU A 270 12.81 0.47 21.86
CA GLU A 270 13.19 -0.81 22.43
C GLU A 270 13.19 -1.87 21.33
N LYS A 271 14.23 -2.71 21.29
CA LYS A 271 14.38 -3.78 20.30
C LYS A 271 13.30 -4.85 20.51
N GLU A 272 12.20 -4.76 19.78
CA GLU A 272 11.23 -5.86 19.66
C GLU A 272 10.94 -6.18 18.17
N ARG A 273 11.92 -6.81 17.47
CA ARG A 273 11.73 -7.88 16.44
C ARG A 273 13.02 -8.22 15.67
N ASP A 274 12.97 -9.38 15.01
CA ASP A 274 14.01 -10.11 14.27
C ASP A 274 15.09 -9.26 13.55
N ILE A 275 16.29 -9.25 14.13
CA ILE A 275 17.69 -9.30 13.62
C ILE A 275 18.12 -8.54 12.33
N GLU A 276 17.26 -8.10 11.42
CA GLU A 276 17.72 -7.54 10.12
C GLU A 276 17.38 -6.05 9.86
N GLU A 277 16.51 -5.42 10.64
CA GLU A 277 16.18 -4.00 10.47
C GLU A 277 16.93 -3.09 11.46
N PRO A 278 17.48 -1.94 11.01
CA PRO A 278 18.17 -0.99 11.88
C PRO A 278 17.21 -0.43 12.95
N GLU A 279 17.76 0.00 14.09
CA GLU A 279 16.97 0.59 15.17
C GLU A 279 16.24 1.85 14.68
N PHE A 280 14.94 1.93 14.99
CA PHE A 280 14.17 3.15 14.72
C PHE A 280 14.51 4.20 15.77
N GLU A 281 15.05 5.32 15.32
CA GLU A 281 15.60 6.39 16.14
C GLU A 281 14.98 7.72 15.73
N VAL A 282 14.67 8.56 16.71
CA VAL A 282 14.16 9.91 16.49
C VAL A 282 15.05 10.90 17.24
N TYR A 283 15.56 11.88 16.51
CA TYR A 283 16.38 12.97 17.03
C TYR A 283 15.64 14.29 16.87
N ILE A 284 15.61 15.06 17.95
CA ILE A 284 14.91 16.33 18.00
C ILE A 284 15.92 17.45 18.14
N PHE A 285 15.89 18.39 17.21
CA PHE A 285 16.80 19.54 17.16
C PHE A 285 16.01 20.85 17.23
N GLN A 286 16.56 21.83 17.92
CA GLN A 286 16.10 23.22 17.87
C GLN A 286 17.04 24.03 16.99
N LYS A 287 16.48 24.86 16.10
CA LYS A 287 17.25 25.89 15.41
C LYS A 287 17.43 27.13 16.28
N VAL A 288 18.68 27.55 16.50
CA VAL A 288 19.04 28.74 17.31
C VAL A 288 19.41 29.97 16.49
#